data_AF-A0A924V1S0-F1
#
_entry.id   AF-A0A924V1S0-F1
#
_cell.length_a   1.000
_cell.length_b   1.000
_cell.length_c   1.000
_cell.angle_alpha   90.00
_cell.angle_beta   90.00
_cell.angle_gamma   90.00
#
_symmetry.space_group_name_H-M   'P 1'
#
loop_
_entity.id
_entity.type
_entity.pdbx_description
1 polymer ?
#
loop_
_entity_poly.entity_id
_entity_poly.type
_entity_poly.pdbx_seq_one_letter_code
_entity_poly.pdbx_strand_id
1 'polypeptide(L)'
;MRPLILVVGLLAATLTWGEQSTNSSGEYSMDLGQVYGAIQGIKSTNEICNESFPLLKKQNDAAFQNWRKQYLPFLQEIEKYWTAAAWKITNGDQQKYLEFLTKFNASSVQYKNSLRAYLSANGSDSLSKQCSYYSEYLTTERANFEYYYAEQVNTIRGGLVKHSTS
;
A
#
# COMPACT_ATOMS: atom_id res chain seq x y z
N MET A 1 2.55 -54.07 -24.29
CA MET A 1 2.14 -53.36 -23.05
C MET A 1 3.15 -52.24 -22.81
N ARG A 2 2.76 -50.97 -23.01
CA ARG A 2 3.63 -49.79 -22.84
C ARG A 2 3.29 -49.12 -21.50
N PRO A 3 4.27 -48.77 -20.65
CA PRO A 3 3.98 -48.06 -19.41
C PRO A 3 3.70 -46.58 -19.68
N LEU A 4 2.60 -46.10 -19.08
CA LEU A 4 2.15 -44.72 -19.09
C LEU A 4 2.94 -43.97 -18.00
N ILE A 5 3.87 -43.10 -18.38
CA ILE A 5 4.58 -42.23 -17.42
C ILE A 5 3.69 -41.01 -17.17
N LEU A 6 3.03 -41.00 -16.02
CA LEU A 6 2.34 -39.85 -15.44
C LEU A 6 3.39 -38.85 -14.94
N VAL A 7 3.66 -37.81 -15.72
CA VAL A 7 4.40 -36.64 -15.24
C VAL A 7 3.41 -35.77 -14.46
N VAL A 8 3.50 -35.85 -13.14
CA VAL A 8 2.77 -35.00 -12.20
C VAL A 8 3.28 -33.58 -12.35
N GLY A 9 2.43 -32.71 -12.91
CA GLY A 9 2.68 -31.27 -12.99
C GLY A 9 2.65 -30.64 -11.60
N LEU A 10 3.79 -30.10 -11.18
CA LEU A 10 3.91 -29.18 -10.05
C LEU A 10 3.15 -27.89 -10.36
N LEU A 11 1.92 -27.79 -9.87
CA LEU A 11 1.20 -26.53 -9.77
C LEU A 11 1.90 -25.68 -8.70
N ALA A 12 2.79 -24.78 -9.14
CA ALA A 12 3.24 -23.68 -8.30
C ALA A 12 2.02 -22.80 -8.00
N ALA A 13 1.45 -22.97 -6.80
CA ALA A 13 0.47 -22.04 -6.27
C ALA A 13 1.20 -20.72 -6.00
N THR A 14 1.24 -19.86 -7.01
CA THR A 14 1.60 -18.46 -6.83
C THR A 14 0.54 -17.88 -5.91
N LEU A 15 0.95 -17.53 -4.69
CA LEU A 15 0.15 -16.72 -3.79
C LEU A 15 -0.15 -15.41 -4.53
N THR A 16 -1.31 -15.31 -5.16
CA THR A 16 -1.80 -14.06 -5.75
C THR A 16 -2.31 -13.23 -4.59
N TRP A 17 -1.44 -12.36 -4.08
CA TRP A 17 -1.87 -11.18 -3.34
C TRP A 17 -2.92 -10.51 -4.22
N GLY A 18 -4.11 -10.19 -3.68
CA GLY A 18 -5.17 -9.59 -4.49
C GLY A 18 -4.62 -8.35 -5.17
N GLU A 19 -4.27 -8.45 -6.45
CA GLU A 19 -3.65 -7.37 -7.20
C GLU A 19 -4.74 -6.30 -7.37
N GLN A 20 -4.64 -5.27 -6.54
CA GLN A 20 -5.36 -4.03 -6.77
C GLN A 20 -4.97 -3.57 -8.17
N SER A 21 -5.97 -3.43 -9.05
CA SER A 21 -5.76 -3.15 -10.47
C SER A 21 -4.74 -2.03 -10.65
N THR A 22 -3.68 -2.30 -11.41
CA THR A 22 -2.74 -1.27 -11.86
C THR A 22 -3.36 -0.37 -12.94
N ASN A 23 -4.56 -0.70 -13.43
CA ASN A 23 -5.29 0.20 -14.32
C ASN A 23 -5.93 1.35 -13.55
N SER A 24 -5.77 2.56 -14.07
CA SER A 24 -6.42 3.76 -13.54
C SER A 24 -7.94 3.66 -13.65
N SER A 25 -8.67 4.18 -12.65
CA SER A 25 -10.12 4.35 -12.75
C SER A 25 -10.51 5.60 -13.55
N GLY A 26 -9.55 6.46 -13.90
CA GLY A 26 -9.75 7.77 -14.51
C GLY A 26 -10.28 8.85 -13.56
N GLU A 27 -10.57 8.49 -12.31
CA GLU A 27 -11.18 9.37 -11.31
C GLU A 27 -10.15 9.76 -10.26
N TYR A 28 -9.86 11.07 -10.16
CA TYR A 28 -8.80 11.62 -9.30
C TYR A 28 -8.85 11.08 -7.86
N SER A 29 -10.03 11.15 -7.22
CA SER A 29 -10.17 10.77 -5.81
C SER A 29 -9.97 9.26 -5.59
N MET A 30 -10.40 8.44 -6.54
CA MET A 30 -10.28 6.98 -6.46
C MET A 30 -8.84 6.54 -6.66
N ASP A 31 -8.17 7.09 -7.68
CA ASP A 31 -6.77 6.78 -7.97
C ASP A 31 -5.84 7.31 -6.88
N LEU A 32 -6.09 8.52 -6.37
CA LEU A 32 -5.37 9.06 -5.20
C LEU A 32 -5.56 8.17 -3.97
N GLY A 33 -6.78 7.72 -3.70
CA GLY A 33 -7.08 6.82 -2.60
C GLY A 33 -6.36 5.47 -2.71
N GLN A 34 -6.25 4.91 -3.92
CA GLN A 34 -5.51 3.67 -4.18
C GLN A 34 -4.01 3.84 -3.90
N VAL A 35 -3.38 4.85 -4.51
CA VAL A 35 -1.93 5.09 -4.34
C VAL A 35 -1.59 5.44 -2.89
N TYR A 36 -2.35 6.34 -2.27
CA TYR A 36 -2.15 6.70 -0.86
C TYR A 36 -2.41 5.52 0.08
N GLY A 37 -3.43 4.71 -0.20
CA GLY A 37 -3.72 3.47 0.52
C GLY A 37 -2.56 2.47 0.45
N ALA A 38 -1.96 2.28 -0.72
CA ALA A 38 -0.78 1.41 -0.89
C ALA A 38 0.41 1.89 -0.04
N ILE A 39 0.67 3.21 0.00
CA ILE A 39 1.69 3.82 0.88
C ILE A 39 1.41 3.53 2.36
N GLN A 40 0.17 3.71 2.82
CA GLN A 40 -0.21 3.37 4.20
C GLN A 40 -0.13 1.86 4.47
N GLY A 41 -0.37 1.03 3.46
CA GLY A 41 -0.18 -0.41 3.49
C GLY A 41 1.25 -0.80 3.81
N ILE A 42 2.25 -0.19 3.15
CA ILE A 42 3.68 -0.43 3.45
C ILE A 42 4.00 -0.14 4.91
N LYS A 43 3.55 1.02 5.41
CA LYS A 43 3.75 1.41 6.81
C LYS A 43 3.06 0.42 7.77
N SER A 44 1.81 0.06 7.49
CA SER A 44 1.02 -0.85 8.32
C SER A 44 1.64 -2.24 8.38
N THR A 45 2.15 -2.75 7.24
CA THR A 45 2.87 -4.03 7.20
C THR A 45 4.16 -3.99 8.03
N ASN A 46 4.93 -2.90 7.99
CA ASN A 46 6.10 -2.73 8.87
C ASN A 46 5.69 -2.83 10.35
N GLU A 47 4.66 -2.08 10.75
CA GLU A 47 4.16 -2.07 12.13
C GLU A 47 3.69 -3.47 12.56
N ILE A 48 2.87 -4.13 11.75
CA ILE A 48 2.37 -5.48 12.02
C ILE A 48 3.54 -6.46 12.18
N CYS A 49 4.49 -6.47 11.24
CA CYS A 49 5.61 -7.39 11.30
C CYS A 49 6.52 -7.13 12.51
N ASN A 50 6.71 -5.89 12.90
CA ASN A 50 7.52 -5.53 14.06
C ASN A 50 6.84 -5.87 15.39
N GLU A 51 5.52 -5.72 15.46
CA GLU A 51 4.71 -6.14 16.60
C GLU A 51 4.67 -7.67 16.73
N SER A 52 4.54 -8.39 15.61
CA SER A 52 4.42 -9.87 15.59
C SER A 52 5.76 -10.60 15.73
N PHE A 53 6.85 -10.05 15.17
CA PHE A 53 8.19 -10.68 15.21
C PHE A 53 9.27 -9.66 15.61
N PRO A 54 9.45 -9.41 16.92
CA PRO A 54 10.41 -8.42 17.40
C PRO A 54 11.86 -8.65 16.93
N LEU A 55 12.23 -9.90 16.64
CA LEU A 55 13.56 -10.25 16.10
C LEU A 55 13.82 -9.65 14.71
N LEU A 56 12.77 -9.41 13.92
CA LEU A 56 12.88 -8.79 12.58
C LEU A 56 12.85 -7.26 12.63
N LYS A 57 12.50 -6.66 13.77
CA LYS A 57 12.21 -5.22 13.89
C LYS A 57 13.32 -4.33 13.34
N LYS A 58 14.57 -4.60 13.72
CA LYS A 58 15.72 -3.81 13.30
C LYS A 58 15.90 -3.82 11.77
N GLN A 59 15.76 -5.00 11.16
CA GLN A 59 15.90 -5.17 9.71
C GLN A 59 14.75 -4.49 8.97
N ASN A 60 13.51 -4.72 9.40
CA ASN A 60 12.32 -4.16 8.78
C ASN A 60 12.26 -2.64 8.87
N ASP A 61 12.57 -2.07 10.05
CA ASP A 61 12.66 -0.63 10.20
C ASP A 61 13.74 -0.01 9.31
N ALA A 62 14.92 -0.63 9.21
CA ALA A 62 15.99 -0.15 8.34
C ALA A 62 15.55 -0.17 6.86
N ALA A 63 14.93 -1.26 6.40
CA ALA A 63 14.40 -1.38 5.05
C ALA A 63 13.30 -0.34 4.76
N PHE A 64 12.35 -0.16 5.69
CA PHE A 64 11.31 0.84 5.56
C PHE A 64 11.86 2.27 5.51
N GLN A 65 12.84 2.60 6.34
CA GLN A 65 13.48 3.93 6.31
C GLN A 65 14.26 4.15 5.01
N ASN A 66 14.93 3.13 4.48
CA ASN A 66 15.62 3.24 3.19
C ASN A 66 14.64 3.44 2.04
N TRP A 67 13.55 2.65 2.00
CA TRP A 67 12.46 2.82 1.03
C TRP A 67 11.88 4.24 1.10
N ARG A 68 11.57 4.74 2.31
CA ARG A 68 11.07 6.10 2.51
C ARG A 68 12.03 7.17 1.99
N LYS A 69 13.33 7.01 2.22
CA LYS A 69 14.36 7.96 1.74
C LYS A 69 14.46 7.93 0.22
N GLN A 70 14.48 6.74 -0.36
CA GLN A 70 14.59 6.54 -1.81
C GLN A 70 13.42 7.17 -2.56
N TYR A 71 12.19 6.99 -2.05
CA TYR A 71 10.97 7.48 -2.71
C TYR A 71 10.41 8.76 -2.08
N LEU A 72 11.19 9.45 -1.26
CA LEU A 72 10.73 10.63 -0.50
C LEU A 72 10.02 11.69 -1.37
N PRO A 73 10.54 12.07 -2.57
CA PRO A 73 9.87 13.07 -3.39
C PRO A 73 8.45 12.66 -3.81
N PHE A 74 8.28 11.41 -4.25
CA PHE A 74 6.97 10.88 -4.64
C PHE A 74 6.02 10.77 -3.44
N LEU A 75 6.53 10.31 -2.29
CA LEU A 75 5.73 10.22 -1.07
C LEU A 75 5.19 11.59 -0.63
N GLN A 76 6.03 12.63 -0.70
CA GLN A 76 5.64 14.01 -0.40
C GLN A 76 4.63 14.57 -1.41
N GLU A 77 4.77 14.23 -2.69
CA GLU A 77 3.81 14.61 -3.73
C GLU A 77 2.41 14.03 -3.43
N ILE A 78 2.32 12.72 -3.17
CA ILE A 78 1.04 12.08 -2.87
C ILE A 78 0.44 12.61 -1.56
N GLU A 79 1.27 12.83 -0.54
CA GLU A 79 0.82 13.43 0.73
C GLU A 79 0.23 14.83 0.51
N LYS A 80 0.88 15.67 -0.31
CA LYS A 80 0.36 16.98 -0.69
C LYS A 80 -1.02 16.89 -1.36
N TYR A 81 -1.19 15.95 -2.29
CA TYR A 81 -2.48 15.76 -2.98
C TYR A 81 -3.58 15.24 -2.06
N TRP A 82 -3.24 14.31 -1.16
CA TRP A 82 -4.14 13.83 -0.14
C TRP A 82 -4.60 14.96 0.79
N THR A 83 -3.68 15.76 1.31
CA THR A 83 -4.00 16.92 2.17
C THR A 83 -4.87 17.94 1.44
N ALA A 84 -4.56 18.24 0.18
CA ALA A 84 -5.37 19.15 -0.64
C ALA A 84 -6.78 18.61 -0.89
N ALA A 85 -6.92 17.31 -1.18
CA ALA A 85 -8.21 16.66 -1.37
C ALA A 85 -9.04 16.69 -0.08
N ALA A 86 -8.42 16.37 1.07
CA ALA A 86 -9.06 16.42 2.37
C ALA A 86 -9.57 17.83 2.71
N TRP A 87 -8.74 18.86 2.48
CA TRP A 87 -9.12 20.26 2.67
C TRP A 87 -10.28 20.69 1.77
N LYS A 88 -10.30 20.23 0.51
CA LYS A 88 -11.37 20.51 -0.44
C LYS A 88 -12.68 19.83 -0.04
N ILE A 89 -12.65 18.57 0.36
CA ILE A 89 -13.82 17.81 0.83
C ILE A 89 -14.48 18.50 2.04
N THR A 90 -13.67 19.16 2.88
CA THR A 90 -14.16 19.88 4.05
C THR A 90 -14.52 21.33 3.76
N ASN A 91 -14.54 21.74 2.48
CA ASN A 91 -14.81 23.11 2.02
C ASN A 91 -13.92 24.16 2.69
N GLY A 92 -12.68 23.79 3.03
CA GLY A 92 -11.75 24.66 3.76
C GLY A 92 -12.17 25.03 5.18
N ASP A 93 -13.17 24.34 5.75
CA ASP A 93 -13.56 24.51 7.13
C ASP A 93 -12.57 23.75 8.03
N GLN A 94 -11.89 24.50 8.91
CA GLN A 94 -10.87 23.96 9.79
C GLN A 94 -11.42 22.93 10.78
N GLN A 95 -12.62 23.15 11.34
CA GLN A 95 -13.20 22.20 12.29
C GLN A 95 -13.57 20.89 11.58
N LYS A 96 -14.23 20.97 10.42
CA LYS A 96 -14.55 19.79 9.60
C LYS A 96 -13.29 19.06 9.14
N TYR A 97 -12.22 19.79 8.82
CA TYR A 97 -10.93 19.20 8.48
C TYR A 97 -10.33 18.39 9.64
N LEU A 98 -10.34 18.94 10.86
CA LEU A 98 -9.88 18.21 12.05
C LEU A 98 -10.74 16.98 12.36
N GLU A 99 -12.06 17.09 12.20
CA GLU A 99 -12.98 15.96 12.34
C GLU A 99 -12.72 14.88 11.27
N PHE A 100 -12.45 15.30 10.02
CA PHE A 100 -12.07 14.40 8.93
C PHE A 100 -10.77 13.65 9.25
N LEU A 101 -9.73 14.36 9.70
CA LEU A 101 -8.45 13.73 10.09
C LEU A 101 -8.64 12.74 11.24
N THR A 102 -9.48 13.08 12.22
CA THR A 102 -9.80 12.20 13.35
C THR A 102 -10.47 10.91 12.87
N LYS A 103 -11.48 11.02 11.99
CA LYS A 103 -12.14 9.86 11.38
C LYS A 103 -11.19 9.04 10.53
N PHE A 104 -10.36 9.69 9.72
CA PHE A 104 -9.36 9.02 8.89
C PHE A 104 -8.34 8.24 9.73
N ASN A 105 -7.87 8.80 10.85
CA ASN A 105 -6.97 8.11 11.77
C ASN A 105 -7.66 6.88 12.40
N ALA A 106 -8.92 6.99 12.81
CA ALA A 106 -9.68 5.85 13.31
C ALA A 106 -9.84 4.75 12.24
N SER A 107 -10.15 5.12 11.00
CA SER A 107 -10.20 4.19 9.87
C SER A 107 -8.84 3.55 9.56
N SER A 108 -7.73 4.27 9.75
CA SER A 108 -6.38 3.72 9.57
C SER A 108 -6.06 2.63 10.60
N VAL A 109 -6.52 2.80 11.85
CA VAL A 109 -6.40 1.76 12.89
C VAL A 109 -7.23 0.53 12.52
N GLN A 110 -8.46 0.73 12.05
CA GLN A 110 -9.31 -0.37 11.58
C GLN A 110 -8.68 -1.11 10.40
N TYR A 111 -8.16 -0.36 9.41
CA TYR A 111 -7.44 -0.91 8.28
C TYR A 111 -6.25 -1.76 8.72
N LYS A 112 -5.41 -1.29 9.65
CA LYS A 112 -4.29 -2.07 10.18
C LYS A 112 -4.74 -3.38 10.81
N ASN A 113 -5.85 -3.36 11.56
CA ASN A 113 -6.40 -4.58 12.15
C ASN A 113 -6.94 -5.55 11.10
N SER A 114 -7.64 -5.06 10.08
CA SER A 114 -8.09 -5.87 8.94
C SER A 114 -6.94 -6.45 8.15
N LEU A 115 -5.88 -5.67 7.91
CA LEU A 115 -4.66 -6.12 7.24
C LEU A 115 -3.95 -7.19 8.09
N ARG A 116 -3.86 -7.02 9.41
CA ARG A 116 -3.29 -8.06 10.30
C ARG A 116 -4.09 -9.36 10.19
N ALA A 117 -5.41 -9.29 10.18
CA ALA A 117 -6.27 -10.45 10.02
C ALA A 117 -6.05 -11.13 8.65
N TYR A 118 -5.93 -10.34 7.57
CA TYR A 118 -5.64 -10.84 6.23
C TYR A 118 -4.28 -11.54 6.16
N LEU A 119 -3.21 -10.90 6.63
CA LEU A 119 -1.85 -11.46 6.60
C LEU A 119 -1.73 -12.74 7.45
N SER A 120 -2.53 -12.84 8.51
CA SER A 120 -2.58 -14.00 9.43
C SER A 120 -3.59 -15.07 9.00
N ALA A 121 -4.37 -14.87 7.94
CA ALA A 121 -5.47 -15.76 7.57
C ALA A 121 -4.99 -17.21 7.30
N ASN A 122 -3.76 -17.36 6.83
CA ASN A 122 -3.12 -18.65 6.55
C ASN A 122 -2.26 -19.15 7.72
N GLY A 123 -2.42 -18.59 8.92
CA GLY A 123 -1.68 -18.96 10.13
C GLY A 123 -0.37 -18.21 10.34
N SER A 124 0.23 -18.44 11.52
CA SER A 124 1.43 -17.73 12.01
C SER A 124 2.64 -17.92 11.10
N ASP A 125 2.82 -19.12 10.52
CA ASP A 125 3.95 -19.42 9.64
C ASP A 125 3.90 -18.61 8.34
N SER A 126 2.70 -18.43 7.79
CA SER A 126 2.50 -17.58 6.61
C SER A 126 2.81 -16.12 6.93
N LEU A 127 2.37 -15.62 8.09
CA LEU A 127 2.68 -14.26 8.53
C LEU A 127 4.20 -14.09 8.74
N SER A 128 4.86 -15.04 9.39
CA SER A 128 6.31 -15.05 9.60
C SER A 128 7.08 -14.99 8.29
N LYS A 129 6.68 -15.82 7.32
CA LYS A 129 7.25 -15.83 5.98
C LYS A 129 7.07 -14.48 5.28
N GLN A 130 5.87 -13.90 5.30
CA GLN A 130 5.64 -12.58 4.70
C GLN A 130 6.49 -11.49 5.36
N CYS A 131 6.63 -11.53 6.69
CA CYS A 131 7.43 -10.57 7.43
C CYS A 131 8.94 -10.73 7.24
N SER A 132 9.44 -11.93 6.96
CA SER A 132 10.84 -12.13 6.60
C SER A 132 11.16 -11.64 5.18
N TYR A 133 10.20 -11.72 4.25
CA TYR A 133 10.34 -11.18 2.88
C TYR A 133 10.07 -9.68 2.77
N TYR A 134 9.55 -9.03 3.81
CA TYR A 134 9.19 -7.60 3.75
C TYR A 134 10.34 -6.71 3.28
N SER A 135 11.55 -6.92 3.82
CA SER A 135 12.72 -6.13 3.43
C SER A 135 13.12 -6.30 1.96
N GLU A 136 12.98 -7.51 1.41
CA GLU A 136 13.24 -7.80 0.00
C GLU A 136 12.19 -7.16 -0.90
N TYR A 137 10.91 -7.28 -0.52
CA TYR A 137 9.80 -6.69 -1.26
C TYR A 137 9.98 -5.18 -1.49
N LEU A 138 10.46 -4.43 -0.48
CA LEU A 138 10.72 -2.99 -0.58
C LEU A 138 11.78 -2.60 -1.61
N THR A 139 12.59 -3.56 -2.09
CA THR A 139 13.59 -3.34 -3.13
C THR A 139 13.07 -3.62 -4.55
N THR A 140 11.88 -4.19 -4.67
CA THR A 140 11.29 -4.56 -5.97
C THR A 140 10.65 -3.36 -6.67
N GLU A 141 10.47 -3.47 -8.00
CA GLU A 141 9.70 -2.48 -8.77
C GLU A 141 8.26 -2.33 -8.28
N ARG A 142 7.69 -3.37 -7.66
CA ARG A 142 6.34 -3.33 -7.07
C ARG A 142 6.26 -2.36 -5.89
N ALA A 143 7.37 -2.07 -5.21
CA ALA A 143 7.45 -1.08 -4.14
C ALA A 143 7.81 0.32 -4.65
N ASN A 144 8.19 0.47 -5.94
CA ASN A 144 8.29 1.77 -6.60
C ASN A 144 6.89 2.19 -7.07
N PHE A 145 6.10 2.78 -6.18
CA PHE A 145 4.70 3.10 -6.47
C PHE A 145 4.50 4.17 -7.54
N GLU A 146 5.48 5.04 -7.80
CA GLU A 146 5.40 5.96 -8.93
C GLU A 146 5.36 5.21 -10.25
N TYR A 147 6.15 4.15 -10.36
CA TYR A 147 6.21 3.29 -11.54
C TYR A 147 5.08 2.26 -11.57
N TYR A 148 4.86 1.55 -10.45
CA TYR A 148 3.88 0.47 -10.38
C TYR A 148 2.44 0.95 -10.57
N TYR A 149 2.11 2.17 -10.12
CA TYR A 149 0.82 2.81 -10.31
C TYR A 149 0.87 3.94 -11.35
N ALA A 150 1.69 3.81 -12.40
CA ALA A 150 1.94 4.89 -13.36
C ALA A 150 0.65 5.48 -13.97
N GLU A 151 -0.37 4.65 -14.26
CA GLU A 151 -1.64 5.14 -14.81
C GLU A 151 -2.41 6.00 -13.79
N GLN A 152 -2.53 5.54 -12.54
CA GLN A 152 -3.16 6.29 -11.46
C GLN A 152 -2.39 7.58 -11.20
N VAL A 153 -1.06 7.53 -11.19
CA VAL A 153 -0.20 8.69 -11.00
C VAL A 153 -0.42 9.74 -12.09
N ASN A 154 -0.59 9.32 -13.35
CA ASN A 154 -0.94 10.21 -14.44
C ASN A 154 -2.31 10.89 -14.22
N THR A 155 -3.33 10.13 -13.79
CA THR A 155 -4.64 10.68 -13.45
C THR A 155 -4.57 11.66 -12.28
N ILE A 156 -3.81 11.33 -11.23
CA ILE A 156 -3.62 12.17 -10.05
C ILE A 156 -2.98 13.51 -10.46
N ARG A 157 -1.86 13.45 -11.20
CA ARG A 157 -1.13 14.65 -11.68
C ARG A 157 -1.98 15.49 -12.64
N GLY A 158 -2.80 14.85 -13.48
CA GLY A 158 -3.74 15.53 -14.39
C GLY A 158 -4.96 16.14 -13.68
N GLY A 159 -5.42 15.54 -12.58
CA GLY A 159 -6.62 15.94 -11.86
C GLY A 159 -6.50 17.29 -11.13
N LEU A 160 -5.29 17.68 -10.69
CA LEU A 160 -5.09 19.01 -10.08
C LEU A 160 -5.34 20.16 -11.05
N VAL A 161 -5.05 19.96 -12.33
CA VAL A 161 -5.23 21.00 -13.36
C VAL A 161 -6.72 21.33 -13.51
N LYS A 162 -7.60 20.33 -13.37
CA LYS A 162 -9.06 20.52 -13.51
C LYS A 162 -9.74 20.99 -12.23
N HIS A 163 -9.17 20.69 -11.06
CA HIS A 163 -9.77 20.99 -9.76
C HIS A 163 -9.25 22.26 -9.08
N SER A 164 -8.26 22.94 -9.67
CA SER A 164 -7.71 24.23 -9.23
C SER A 164 -8.40 25.45 -9.86
N THR A 165 -9.26 25.24 -10.87
CA THR A 165 -9.98 26.30 -11.61
C THR A 165 -11.49 26.35 -11.31
N SER A 166 -11.96 25.71 -10.24
CA SER A 166 -13.37 25.70 -9.84
C SER A 166 -13.54 26.02 -8.37
#